data_AF-A0A7C1BSZ5-F1
#
_entry.id   AF-A0A7C1BSZ5-F1
#
_cell.length_a   1.000
_cell.length_b   1.000
_cell.length_c   1.000
_cell.angle_alpha   90.00
_cell.angle_beta   90.00
_cell.angle_gamma   90.00
#
_symmetry.space_group_name_H-M   'P 1'
#
loop_
_entity.id
_entity.type
_entity.pdbx_description
1 polymer ?
#
loop_
_entity_poly.entity_id
_entity_poly.type
_entity_poly.pdbx_seq_one_letter_code
_entity_poly.pdbx_strand_id
1 'polypeptide(L)'
;MKTSAVGQNILLCVAVAVSVVASYAAYLGPGVQAERSDIFFLYLHVPTAWICYLAFSISLLASVGFLAAKNNLGKSADESKRLEKLDRLEKLEKLDRLAEVSAVLGLVYGAVALISGAVWAEAAWGAYWNWDPRETTTLILWVAYVGYLSVKRSIGSVEKRAVVGAVYNILAFSTIPLSFLSATLLLSLHPQASKVSSSAPVQAVLYLNLLAATLFFAYLLTTAYSVWSLEDRVEALIYRKGEGGEGGEVRGEGGAV
;
A
#
# COMPACT_ATOMS: atom_id res chain seq x y z
N MET A 1 24.63 -9.88 2.39
CA MET A 1 24.14 -10.98 3.24
C MET A 1 22.64 -11.12 3.04
N LYS A 2 22.16 -12.20 2.40
CA LYS A 2 20.72 -12.51 2.34
C LYS A 2 20.32 -13.05 3.71
N THR A 3 19.60 -12.27 4.51
CA THR A 3 18.94 -12.80 5.70
C THR A 3 17.93 -13.86 5.27
N SER A 4 17.92 -15.01 5.94
CA SER A 4 16.89 -16.02 5.69
C SER A 4 15.51 -15.44 6.02
N ALA A 5 14.45 -15.92 5.37
CA ALA A 5 13.08 -15.49 5.66
C ALA A 5 12.75 -15.59 7.15
N VAL A 6 13.33 -16.60 7.83
CA VAL A 6 13.23 -16.78 9.28
C VAL A 6 13.89 -15.64 10.07
N GLY A 7 15.09 -15.20 9.67
CA GLY A 7 15.78 -14.08 10.32
C GLY A 7 15.05 -12.75 10.14
N GLN A 8 14.45 -12.51 8.97
CA GLN A 8 13.62 -11.33 8.74
C GLN A 8 12.36 -11.33 9.61
N ASN A 9 11.66 -12.47 9.71
CA ASN A 9 10.46 -12.61 10.53
C ASN A 9 10.75 -12.35 12.02
N ILE A 10 11.85 -12.89 12.56
CA ILE A 10 12.22 -12.70 13.97
C ILE A 10 12.51 -11.23 14.27
N LEU A 11 13.28 -10.55 13.42
CA LEU A 11 13.60 -9.13 13.60
C LEU A 11 12.35 -8.25 13.59
N LEU A 12 11.36 -8.58 12.76
CA LEU A 12 10.09 -7.87 12.70
C LEU A 12 9.23 -8.11 13.94
N CYS A 13 9.13 -9.36 14.40
CA CYS A 13 8.41 -9.67 15.64
C CYS A 13 9.02 -8.91 16.83
N VAL A 14 10.36 -8.84 16.91
CA VAL A 14 11.06 -8.06 17.93
C VAL A 14 10.77 -6.57 17.77
N ALA A 15 10.83 -6.00 16.56
CA ALA A 15 10.55 -4.59 16.32
C ALA A 15 9.11 -4.20 16.69
N VAL A 16 8.12 -5.02 16.33
CA VAL A 16 6.71 -4.81 16.69
C VAL A 16 6.51 -4.95 18.19
N ALA A 17 7.09 -5.97 18.83
CA ALA A 17 7.00 -6.15 20.28
C ALA A 17 7.62 -4.98 21.05
N VAL A 18 8.78 -4.48 20.61
CA VAL A 18 9.43 -3.31 21.20
C VAL A 18 8.57 -2.06 21.04
N SER A 19 7.95 -1.85 19.87
CA SER A 19 7.01 -0.74 19.64
C SER A 19 5.78 -0.80 20.56
N VAL A 20 5.17 -1.97 20.72
CA VAL A 20 4.02 -2.17 21.61
C VAL A 20 4.41 -1.93 23.07
N VAL A 21 5.53 -2.49 23.53
CA VAL A 21 6.01 -2.32 24.90
C VAL A 21 6.39 -0.85 25.16
N ALA A 22 7.05 -0.19 24.23
CA ALA A 22 7.40 1.23 24.34
C ALA A 22 6.15 2.11 24.40
N SER A 23 5.13 1.82 23.60
CA SER A 23 3.84 2.52 23.63
C SER A 23 3.14 2.35 24.99
N TYR A 24 3.14 1.15 25.54
CA TYR A 24 2.56 0.86 26.86
C TYR A 24 3.36 1.51 28.00
N ALA A 25 4.69 1.46 27.94
CA ALA A 25 5.55 2.10 28.93
C ALA A 25 5.40 3.63 28.90
N ALA A 26 5.27 4.23 27.71
CA ALA A 26 5.00 5.65 27.55
C ALA A 26 3.64 6.03 28.14
N TYR A 27 2.61 5.20 27.93
CA TYR A 27 1.28 5.38 28.51
C TYR A 27 1.29 5.40 30.05
N LEU A 28 2.13 4.55 30.68
CA LEU A 28 2.26 4.47 32.14
C LEU A 28 3.22 5.52 32.74
N GLY A 29 4.02 6.19 31.92
CA GLY A 29 5.09 7.08 32.38
C GLY A 29 4.58 8.32 33.14
N PRO A 30 5.27 8.75 34.23
CA PRO A 30 4.82 9.87 35.06
C PRO A 30 4.79 11.23 34.34
N GLY A 31 5.46 11.39 33.19
CA GLY A 31 5.39 12.59 32.34
C GLY A 31 4.20 12.66 31.37
N VAL A 32 3.29 11.67 31.40
CA VAL A 32 2.16 11.49 30.46
C VAL A 32 0.80 11.59 31.19
N GLN A 33 0.81 11.94 32.47
CA GLN A 33 -0.38 11.90 33.34
C GLN A 33 -1.37 13.07 33.15
N ALA A 34 -1.03 14.09 32.35
CA ALA A 34 -1.87 15.27 32.15
C ALA A 34 -2.70 15.29 30.84
N GLU A 35 -2.45 14.40 29.87
CA GLU A 35 -3.13 14.36 28.55
C GLU A 35 -3.49 12.91 28.12
N ARG A 36 -4.12 12.16 29.03
CA ARG A 36 -4.30 10.70 28.92
C ARG A 36 -5.11 10.24 27.70
N SER A 37 -5.99 11.07 27.14
CA SER A 37 -6.85 10.73 26.00
C SER A 37 -6.15 10.94 24.66
N ASP A 38 -5.32 11.97 24.48
CA ASP A 38 -4.76 12.32 23.16
C ASP A 38 -3.52 11.50 22.78
N ILE A 39 -2.70 11.15 23.77
CA ILE A 39 -1.38 10.53 23.54
C ILE A 39 -1.50 9.06 23.09
N PHE A 40 -2.55 8.34 23.53
CA PHE A 40 -2.74 6.94 23.14
C PHE A 40 -3.00 6.81 21.63
N PHE A 41 -3.88 7.65 21.09
CA PHE A 41 -4.22 7.60 19.67
C PHE A 41 -3.07 8.06 18.79
N LEU A 42 -2.25 9.01 19.25
CA LEU A 42 -1.05 9.47 18.54
C LEU A 42 -0.14 8.31 18.12
N TYR A 43 0.06 7.33 19.00
CA TYR A 43 0.99 6.20 18.79
C TYR A 43 0.49 5.12 17.82
N LEU A 44 -0.80 5.11 17.48
CA LEU A 44 -1.40 4.17 16.53
C LEU A 44 -1.91 4.88 15.26
N HIS A 45 -2.68 5.95 15.44
CA HIS A 45 -3.31 6.72 14.36
C HIS A 45 -2.26 7.35 13.43
N VAL A 46 -1.26 8.05 13.98
CA VAL A 46 -0.26 8.74 13.16
C VAL A 46 0.60 7.77 12.35
N PRO A 47 1.15 6.67 12.94
CA PRO A 47 1.86 5.68 12.14
C PRO A 47 1.00 5.01 11.06
N THR A 48 -0.27 4.71 11.34
CA THR A 48 -1.14 4.07 10.33
C THR A 48 -1.50 5.03 9.19
N ALA A 49 -1.77 6.31 9.49
CA ALA A 49 -1.96 7.36 8.48
C ALA A 49 -0.69 7.60 7.65
N TRP A 50 0.49 7.58 8.28
CA TRP A 50 1.78 7.67 7.59
C TRP A 50 1.97 6.52 6.59
N ILE A 51 1.71 5.28 7.01
CA ILE A 51 1.83 4.12 6.12
C ILE A 51 0.80 4.14 4.99
N CYS A 52 -0.42 4.59 5.25
CA CYS A 52 -1.42 4.82 4.22
C CYS A 52 -0.87 5.72 3.08
N TYR A 53 -0.32 6.88 3.43
CA TYR A 53 0.25 7.81 2.44
C TYR A 53 1.49 7.25 1.76
N LEU A 54 2.37 6.57 2.49
CA LEU A 54 3.56 5.93 1.94
C LEU A 54 3.19 4.86 0.91
N ALA A 55 2.21 4.01 1.22
CA ALA A 55 1.74 2.94 0.34
C ALA A 55 1.13 3.51 -0.95
N PHE A 56 0.25 4.49 -0.85
CA PHE A 56 -0.30 5.15 -2.03
C PHE A 56 0.77 5.91 -2.85
N SER A 57 1.81 6.46 -2.20
CA SER A 57 2.95 7.07 -2.91
C SER A 57 3.79 6.04 -3.67
N ILE A 58 4.06 4.87 -3.09
CA ILE A 58 4.73 3.76 -3.78
C ILE A 58 3.87 3.30 -4.97
N SER A 59 2.56 3.22 -4.76
CA SER A 59 1.61 2.86 -5.82
C SER A 59 1.66 3.84 -7.01
N LEU A 60 1.69 5.15 -6.73
CA LEU A 60 1.90 6.20 -7.73
C LEU A 60 3.22 5.97 -8.47
N LEU A 61 4.34 5.87 -7.74
CA LEU A 61 5.67 5.77 -8.34
C LEU A 61 5.78 4.55 -9.26
N ALA A 62 5.19 3.42 -8.86
CA ALA A 62 5.11 2.22 -9.68
C ALA A 62 4.25 2.45 -10.94
N SER A 63 3.13 3.17 -10.84
CA SER A 63 2.25 3.50 -11.96
C SER A 63 2.90 4.46 -12.97
N VAL A 64 3.60 5.49 -12.48
CA VAL A 64 4.40 6.40 -13.32
C VAL A 64 5.53 5.64 -13.99
N GLY A 65 6.24 4.80 -13.24
CA GLY A 65 7.28 3.92 -13.77
C GLY A 65 6.76 2.99 -14.87
N PHE A 66 5.56 2.42 -14.68
CA PHE A 66 4.90 1.57 -15.66
C PHE A 66 4.64 2.31 -16.97
N LEU A 67 4.02 3.49 -16.93
CA LEU A 67 3.71 4.27 -18.14
C LEU A 67 4.98 4.74 -18.85
N ALA A 68 5.99 5.19 -18.08
CA ALA A 68 7.28 5.59 -18.63
C ALA A 68 8.00 4.41 -19.33
N ALA A 69 8.00 3.22 -18.71
CA ALA A 69 8.57 2.02 -19.31
C ALA A 69 7.78 1.57 -20.55
N LYS A 70 6.44 1.63 -20.50
CA LYS A 70 5.55 1.25 -21.61
C LYS A 70 5.76 2.13 -22.85
N ASN A 71 5.87 3.44 -22.67
CA ASN A 71 6.10 4.38 -23.78
C ASN A 71 7.40 4.08 -24.55
N ASN A 72 8.38 3.46 -23.90
CA ASN A 72 9.65 3.07 -24.50
C ASN A 72 9.62 1.73 -25.24
N LEU A 73 8.55 0.93 -25.15
CA LEU A 73 8.43 -0.36 -25.85
C LEU A 73 8.13 -0.22 -27.36
N GLY A 74 7.40 0.82 -27.78
CA GLY A 74 6.98 1.01 -29.17
C GLY A 74 8.10 1.41 -30.16
N LYS A 75 9.36 1.52 -29.69
CA LYS A 75 10.49 2.08 -30.46
C LYS A 75 11.49 1.04 -30.98
N SER A 76 11.23 -0.26 -30.84
CA SER A 76 12.15 -1.33 -31.26
C SER A 76 11.43 -2.36 -32.13
N ALA A 77 11.72 -2.37 -33.43
CA ALA A 77 11.11 -3.25 -34.44
C ALA A 77 12.02 -4.43 -34.87
N ASP A 78 13.14 -4.64 -34.19
CA ASP A 78 14.13 -5.67 -34.56
C ASP A 78 13.88 -7.00 -33.82
N GLU A 79 13.73 -8.10 -34.58
CA GLU A 79 13.52 -9.46 -34.08
C GLU A 79 14.72 -9.98 -33.27
N SER A 80 15.92 -9.43 -33.51
CA SER A 80 17.15 -9.76 -32.76
C SER A 80 17.04 -9.43 -31.26
N LYS A 81 16.08 -8.58 -30.86
CA LYS A 81 15.88 -8.08 -29.50
C LYS A 81 14.75 -8.77 -28.73
N ARG A 82 14.34 -9.97 -29.14
CA ARG A 82 13.25 -10.72 -28.50
C ARG A 82 13.44 -10.92 -26.98
N LEU A 83 14.66 -11.23 -26.53
CA LEU A 83 14.97 -11.36 -25.10
C LEU A 83 14.83 -10.03 -24.35
N GLU A 84 15.27 -8.92 -24.95
CA GLU A 84 15.11 -7.57 -24.38
C GLU A 84 13.62 -7.20 -24.27
N LYS A 85 12.80 -7.59 -25.24
CA LYS A 85 11.34 -7.39 -25.19
C LYS A 85 10.71 -8.15 -24.03
N LEU A 86 11.12 -9.41 -23.80
CA LEU A 86 10.61 -10.22 -22.69
C LEU A 86 10.96 -9.62 -21.32
N ASP A 87 12.20 -9.18 -21.12
CA ASP A 87 12.63 -8.50 -19.89
C ASP A 87 11.81 -7.22 -19.63
N ARG A 88 11.52 -6.45 -20.69
CA ARG A 88 10.67 -5.26 -20.60
C ARG A 88 9.22 -5.59 -20.22
N LEU A 89 8.64 -6.66 -20.76
CA LEU A 89 7.30 -7.11 -20.40
C LEU A 89 7.24 -7.56 -18.93
N GLU A 90 8.21 -8.35 -18.49
CA GLU A 90 8.33 -8.74 -17.08
C GLU A 90 8.45 -7.52 -16.17
N LYS A 91 9.24 -6.50 -16.57
CA LYS A 91 9.34 -5.24 -15.82
C LYS A 91 8.00 -4.51 -15.71
N LEU A 92 7.20 -4.48 -16.77
CA LEU A 92 5.87 -3.86 -16.74
C LEU A 92 4.92 -4.60 -15.78
N GLU A 93 4.91 -5.93 -15.83
CA GLU A 93 4.11 -6.75 -14.92
C GLU A 93 4.49 -6.51 -13.46
N LYS A 94 5.80 -6.48 -13.15
CA LYS A 94 6.31 -6.18 -11.81
C LYS A 94 5.85 -4.80 -11.31
N LEU A 95 5.91 -3.78 -12.17
CA LEU A 95 5.49 -2.42 -11.81
C LEU A 95 3.98 -2.33 -11.59
N ASP A 96 3.18 -2.96 -12.46
CA ASP A 96 1.72 -2.99 -12.30
C ASP A 96 1.30 -3.73 -11.01
N ARG A 97 1.95 -4.87 -10.74
CA ARG A 97 1.71 -5.67 -9.54
C ARG A 97 2.12 -4.92 -8.27
N LEU A 98 3.27 -4.24 -8.28
CA LEU A 98 3.71 -3.41 -7.16
C LEU A 98 2.72 -2.27 -6.88
N ALA A 99 2.22 -1.62 -7.94
CA ALA A 99 1.20 -0.57 -7.80
C ALA A 99 -0.06 -1.10 -7.11
N GLU A 100 -0.57 -2.24 -7.56
CA GLU A 100 -1.80 -2.84 -7.02
C GLU A 100 -1.64 -3.31 -5.57
N VAL A 101 -0.58 -4.08 -5.26
CA VAL A 101 -0.32 -4.58 -3.90
C VAL A 101 -0.18 -3.41 -2.93
N SER A 102 0.56 -2.37 -3.34
CA SER A 102 0.79 -1.19 -2.50
C SER A 102 -0.51 -0.41 -2.26
N ALA A 103 -1.36 -0.24 -3.27
CA ALA A 103 -2.68 0.39 -3.11
C ALA A 103 -3.60 -0.41 -2.17
N VAL A 104 -3.60 -1.74 -2.26
CA VAL A 104 -4.41 -2.59 -1.37
C VAL A 104 -3.96 -2.46 0.08
N LEU A 105 -2.66 -2.48 0.34
CA LEU A 105 -2.13 -2.21 1.68
C LEU A 105 -2.48 -0.79 2.15
N GLY A 106 -2.37 0.20 1.27
CA GLY A 106 -2.78 1.57 1.55
C GLY A 106 -4.25 1.68 1.98
N LEU A 107 -5.17 0.94 1.34
CA LEU A 107 -6.57 0.89 1.75
C LEU A 107 -6.78 0.27 3.12
N VAL A 108 -6.05 -0.79 3.45
CA VAL A 108 -6.12 -1.42 4.78
C VAL A 108 -5.65 -0.44 5.85
N TYR A 109 -4.48 0.17 5.67
CA TYR A 109 -3.96 1.16 6.61
C TYR A 109 -4.83 2.42 6.67
N GLY A 110 -5.39 2.84 5.55
CA GLY A 110 -6.32 3.97 5.48
C GLY A 110 -7.62 3.71 6.24
N ALA A 111 -8.17 2.49 6.17
CA ALA A 111 -9.33 2.11 6.97
C ALA A 111 -9.00 2.13 8.47
N VAL A 112 -7.85 1.59 8.87
CA VAL A 112 -7.39 1.65 10.28
C VAL A 112 -7.18 3.09 10.73
N ALA A 113 -6.60 3.94 9.88
CA ALA A 113 -6.40 5.36 10.18
C ALA A 113 -7.74 6.10 10.34
N LEU A 114 -8.72 5.86 9.46
CA LEU A 114 -10.06 6.46 9.57
C LEU A 114 -10.79 6.00 10.84
N ILE A 115 -10.77 4.71 11.14
CA ILE A 115 -11.44 4.16 12.33
C ILE A 115 -10.76 4.70 13.60
N SER A 116 -9.43 4.59 13.70
CA SER A 116 -8.70 5.09 14.88
C SER A 116 -8.81 6.61 15.03
N GLY A 117 -8.86 7.35 13.92
CA GLY A 117 -9.06 8.79 13.91
C GLY A 117 -10.46 9.18 14.39
N ALA A 118 -11.51 8.47 13.95
CA ALA A 118 -12.86 8.68 14.42
C ALA A 118 -12.99 8.43 15.94
N VAL A 119 -12.36 7.36 16.45
CA VAL A 119 -12.35 7.08 17.89
C VAL A 119 -11.63 8.20 18.67
N TRP A 120 -10.51 8.72 18.15
CA TRP A 120 -9.86 9.87 18.75
C TRP A 120 -10.73 11.14 18.68
N ALA A 121 -11.41 11.39 17.56
CA ALA A 121 -12.28 12.55 17.39
C ALA A 121 -13.43 12.56 18.41
N GLU A 122 -13.97 11.40 18.76
CA GLU A 122 -14.96 11.30 19.85
C GLU A 122 -14.36 11.68 21.20
N ALA A 123 -13.18 11.17 21.52
CA ALA A 123 -12.49 11.50 22.76
C ALA A 123 -12.07 12.97 22.87
N ALA A 124 -11.70 13.61 21.74
CA ALA A 124 -11.20 14.98 21.69
C ALA A 124 -12.30 16.03 21.53
N TRP A 125 -13.31 15.75 20.70
CA TRP A 125 -14.31 16.71 20.23
C TRP A 125 -15.76 16.29 20.55
N GLY A 126 -15.97 15.11 21.14
CA GLY A 126 -17.29 14.62 21.56
C GLY A 126 -18.13 13.98 20.45
N ALA A 127 -17.58 13.77 19.25
CA ALA A 127 -18.24 13.07 18.15
C ALA A 127 -17.24 12.30 17.27
N TYR A 128 -17.63 11.09 16.83
CA TYR A 128 -16.80 10.27 15.93
C TYR A 128 -16.56 10.88 14.54
N TRP A 129 -17.38 11.86 14.15
CA TRP A 129 -17.28 12.54 12.87
C TRP A 129 -17.80 13.96 12.97
N ASN A 130 -17.01 14.91 12.50
CA ASN A 130 -17.27 16.35 12.67
C ASN A 130 -17.37 17.08 11.33
N TRP A 131 -17.30 16.35 10.21
CA TRP A 131 -17.17 16.95 8.87
C TRP A 131 -15.96 17.89 8.76
N ASP A 132 -14.94 17.63 9.57
CA ASP A 132 -13.71 18.38 9.55
C ASP A 132 -13.04 18.22 8.17
N PRO A 133 -12.37 19.27 7.64
CA PRO A 133 -11.72 19.16 6.34
C PRO A 133 -10.71 18.02 6.26
N ARG A 134 -9.96 17.72 7.33
CA ARG A 134 -9.01 16.61 7.36
C ARG A 134 -9.71 15.27 7.36
N GLU A 135 -10.74 15.09 8.19
CA GLU A 135 -11.57 13.89 8.19
C GLU A 135 -12.15 13.62 6.79
N THR A 136 -12.84 14.62 6.24
CA THR A 136 -13.57 14.51 4.97
C THR A 136 -12.64 14.24 3.79
N THR A 137 -11.53 14.97 3.69
CA THR A 137 -10.57 14.78 2.59
C THR A 137 -9.83 13.44 2.70
N THR A 138 -9.63 12.92 3.91
CA THR A 138 -9.07 11.57 4.12
C THR A 138 -10.06 10.48 3.71
N LEU A 139 -11.36 10.66 3.98
CA LEU A 139 -12.39 9.76 3.48
C LEU A 139 -12.48 9.79 1.95
N ILE A 140 -12.42 10.97 1.33
CA ILE A 140 -12.38 11.12 -0.14
C ILE A 140 -11.17 10.37 -0.72
N LEU A 141 -9.98 10.53 -0.13
CA LEU A 141 -8.78 9.80 -0.50
C LEU A 141 -9.01 8.29 -0.45
N TRP A 142 -9.56 7.78 0.66
CA TRP A 142 -9.82 6.35 0.82
C TRP A 142 -10.81 5.83 -0.23
N VAL A 143 -11.93 6.52 -0.44
CA VAL A 143 -12.93 6.16 -1.46
C VAL A 143 -12.35 6.23 -2.87
N ALA A 144 -11.48 7.20 -3.18
CA ALA A 144 -10.80 7.29 -4.48
C ALA A 144 -9.95 6.04 -4.75
N TYR A 145 -9.24 5.50 -3.75
CA TYR A 145 -8.47 4.27 -3.91
C TYR A 145 -9.32 2.99 -3.94
N VAL A 146 -10.50 2.99 -3.31
CA VAL A 146 -11.51 1.92 -3.53
C VAL A 146 -12.00 1.97 -4.99
N GLY A 147 -12.26 3.17 -5.50
CA GLY A 147 -12.62 3.41 -6.90
C GLY A 147 -11.54 2.94 -7.87
N TYR A 148 -10.27 3.24 -7.59
CA TYR A 148 -9.11 2.77 -8.35
C TYR A 148 -9.13 1.25 -8.54
N LEU A 149 -9.23 0.48 -7.45
CA LEU A 149 -9.25 -0.97 -7.53
C LEU A 149 -10.51 -1.51 -8.21
N SER A 150 -11.66 -0.87 -7.96
CA SER A 150 -12.94 -1.27 -8.57
C SER A 150 -12.92 -1.13 -10.09
N VAL A 151 -12.42 0.01 -10.59
CA VAL A 151 -12.25 0.27 -12.03
C VAL A 151 -11.21 -0.67 -12.63
N LYS A 152 -10.09 -0.89 -11.94
CA LYS A 152 -9.04 -1.81 -12.44
C LYS A 152 -9.59 -3.24 -12.56
N ARG A 153 -10.35 -3.72 -11.58
CA ARG A 153 -10.92 -5.08 -11.57
C ARG A 153 -12.04 -5.30 -12.58
N SER A 154 -12.75 -4.26 -13.00
CA SER A 154 -13.84 -4.40 -13.98
C SER A 154 -13.34 -4.57 -15.43
N ILE A 155 -12.04 -4.36 -15.68
CA ILE A 155 -11.45 -4.45 -17.03
C ILE A 155 -10.87 -5.85 -17.26
N GLY A 156 -11.44 -6.59 -18.21
CA GLY A 156 -11.00 -7.97 -18.52
C GLY A 156 -9.65 -8.09 -19.24
N SER A 157 -9.27 -7.09 -20.05
CA SER A 157 -7.97 -7.11 -20.75
C SER A 157 -6.85 -6.71 -19.78
N VAL A 158 -5.86 -7.61 -19.60
CA VAL A 158 -4.69 -7.41 -18.73
C VAL A 158 -3.97 -6.10 -19.06
N GLU A 159 -3.71 -5.85 -20.34
CA GLU A 159 -3.00 -4.65 -20.77
C GLU A 159 -3.81 -3.37 -20.56
N LYS A 160 -5.09 -3.36 -20.95
CA LYS A 160 -5.96 -2.18 -20.74
C LYS A 160 -6.13 -1.89 -19.26
N ARG A 161 -6.29 -2.92 -18.43
CA ARG A 161 -6.39 -2.84 -16.98
C ARG A 161 -5.16 -2.17 -16.35
N ALA A 162 -3.96 -2.56 -16.79
CA ALA A 162 -2.72 -1.96 -16.29
C ALA A 162 -2.61 -0.47 -16.67
N VAL A 163 -2.94 -0.11 -17.92
CA VAL A 163 -2.90 1.30 -18.39
C VAL A 163 -3.93 2.16 -17.67
N VAL A 164 -5.20 1.75 -17.68
CA VAL A 164 -6.29 2.51 -17.05
C VAL A 164 -6.05 2.63 -15.56
N GLY A 165 -5.60 1.55 -14.91
CA GLY A 165 -5.19 1.58 -13.51
C GLY A 165 -4.09 2.62 -13.27
N ALA A 166 -2.99 2.58 -14.02
CA ALA A 166 -1.89 3.51 -13.84
C ALA A 166 -2.32 4.98 -13.98
N VAL A 167 -3.14 5.29 -14.99
CA VAL A 167 -3.68 6.65 -15.20
C VAL A 167 -4.61 7.06 -14.06
N TYR A 168 -5.54 6.20 -13.66
CA TYR A 168 -6.45 6.48 -12.55
C TYR A 168 -5.66 6.76 -11.26
N ASN A 169 -4.64 5.95 -10.98
CA ASN A 169 -3.84 6.07 -9.76
C ASN A 169 -3.10 7.41 -9.68
N ILE A 170 -2.57 7.89 -10.82
CA ILE A 170 -1.95 9.22 -10.90
C ILE A 170 -2.95 10.32 -10.55
N LEU A 171 -4.20 10.22 -11.01
CA LEU A 171 -5.26 11.16 -10.66
C LEU A 171 -5.67 11.03 -9.19
N ALA A 172 -5.86 9.80 -8.70
CA ALA A 172 -6.23 9.52 -7.32
C ALA A 172 -5.18 10.03 -6.32
N PHE A 173 -3.89 10.00 -6.67
CA PHE A 173 -2.82 10.53 -5.84
C PHE A 173 -3.03 12.00 -5.44
N SER A 174 -3.70 12.82 -6.27
CA SER A 174 -4.02 14.22 -5.91
C SER A 174 -4.83 14.36 -4.61
N THR A 175 -5.54 13.32 -4.20
CA THR A 175 -6.27 13.29 -2.92
C THR A 175 -5.37 13.21 -1.69
N ILE A 176 -4.12 12.74 -1.84
CA ILE A 176 -3.13 12.68 -0.75
C ILE A 176 -2.67 14.08 -0.31
N PRO A 177 -2.10 14.94 -1.19
CA PRO A 177 -1.74 16.29 -0.79
C PRO A 177 -2.97 17.10 -0.39
N LEU A 178 -4.15 16.87 -0.99
CA LEU A 178 -5.39 17.47 -0.54
C LEU A 178 -5.71 17.12 0.92
N SER A 179 -5.61 15.84 1.29
CA SER A 179 -5.79 15.39 2.67
C SER A 179 -4.69 15.90 3.61
N PHE A 180 -3.44 15.96 3.16
CA PHE A 180 -2.36 16.49 3.98
C PHE A 180 -2.55 17.99 4.28
N LEU A 181 -2.82 18.77 3.23
CA LEU A 181 -2.90 20.23 3.29
C LEU A 181 -4.21 20.74 3.90
N SER A 182 -5.28 19.94 3.92
CA SER A 182 -6.57 20.35 4.49
C SER A 182 -6.46 20.76 5.96
N ALA A 183 -5.59 20.12 6.74
CA ALA A 183 -5.35 20.48 8.15
C ALA A 183 -4.65 21.86 8.33
N THR A 184 -4.01 22.37 7.27
CA THR A 184 -3.23 23.62 7.32
C THR A 184 -3.91 24.77 6.60
N LEU A 185 -4.53 24.50 5.44
CA LEU A 185 -5.10 25.52 4.56
C LEU A 185 -6.57 25.83 4.86
N LEU A 186 -7.29 24.93 5.53
CA LEU A 186 -8.71 25.07 5.83
C LEU A 186 -8.91 25.24 7.35
N LEU A 187 -10.07 25.75 7.75
CA LEU A 187 -10.46 25.76 9.16
C LEU A 187 -10.69 24.31 9.60
N SER A 188 -9.67 23.75 10.26
CA SER A 188 -9.62 22.36 10.68
C SER A 188 -9.43 22.29 12.20
N LEU A 189 -10.21 21.44 12.85
CA LEU A 189 -10.05 21.05 14.25
C LEU A 189 -8.79 20.19 14.43
N HIS A 190 -8.41 19.43 13.40
CA HIS A 190 -7.25 18.53 13.48
C HIS A 190 -5.93 19.28 13.79
N PRO A 191 -5.18 18.87 14.83
CA PRO A 191 -3.90 19.48 15.17
C PRO A 191 -2.90 19.47 14.02
N GLN A 192 -2.20 20.58 13.80
CA GLN A 192 -1.12 20.64 12.83
C GLN A 192 0.14 20.02 13.43
N ALA A 193 0.78 19.09 12.71
CA ALA A 193 1.98 18.39 13.18
C ALA A 193 3.11 19.35 13.63
N SER A 194 3.22 20.53 13.00
CA SER A 194 4.21 21.56 13.35
C SER A 194 3.90 22.34 14.64
N LYS A 195 2.66 22.24 15.15
CA LYS A 195 2.17 23.00 16.32
C LYS A 195 1.96 22.11 17.55
N VAL A 196 2.06 20.79 17.41
CA VAL A 196 1.97 19.86 18.54
C VAL A 196 3.31 19.89 19.28
N SER A 197 3.33 20.59 20.42
CA SER A 197 4.44 20.51 21.37
C SER A 197 4.30 19.22 22.18
N SER A 198 5.29 18.33 22.13
CA SER A 198 5.29 17.10 22.91
C SER A 198 6.61 16.94 23.66
N SER A 199 6.57 16.31 24.84
CA SER A 199 7.77 16.02 25.61
C SER A 199 8.73 15.08 24.85
N ALA A 200 10.03 15.16 25.13
CA ALA A 200 11.03 14.32 24.46
C ALA A 200 10.73 12.81 24.52
N PRO A 201 10.24 12.24 25.65
CA PRO A 201 9.84 10.83 25.70
C PRO A 201 8.70 10.47 24.73
N VAL A 202 7.70 11.35 24.59
CA VAL A 202 6.56 11.14 23.68
C VAL A 202 7.03 11.12 22.23
N GLN A 203 7.89 12.07 21.86
CA GLN A 203 8.45 12.13 20.50
C GLN A 203 9.29 10.88 20.17
N ALA A 204 10.12 10.42 21.11
CA ALA A 204 10.94 9.23 20.91
C ALA A 204 10.09 7.97 20.63
N VAL A 205 8.99 7.80 21.35
CA VAL A 205 8.06 6.67 21.17
C VAL A 205 7.31 6.79 19.85
N LEU A 206 6.88 8.00 19.47
CA LEU A 206 6.25 8.24 18.17
C LEU A 206 7.20 7.87 17.01
N TYR A 207 8.46 8.30 17.06
CA TYR A 207 9.45 7.96 16.02
C TYR A 207 9.75 6.46 15.97
N LEU A 208 9.84 5.80 17.13
CA LEU A 208 9.99 4.35 17.22
C LEU A 208 8.80 3.63 16.56
N ASN A 209 7.57 4.08 16.81
CA ASN A 209 6.38 3.50 16.21
C ASN A 209 6.31 3.75 14.70
N LEU A 210 6.71 4.94 14.23
CA LEU A 210 6.81 5.23 12.79
C LEU A 210 7.82 4.31 12.10
N LEU A 211 8.98 4.09 12.73
CA LEU A 211 9.99 3.16 12.21
C LEU A 211 9.45 1.73 12.21
N ALA A 212 8.88 1.25 13.31
CA ALA A 212 8.33 -0.09 13.42
C ALA A 212 7.21 -0.33 12.40
N ALA A 213 6.29 0.62 12.25
CA ALA A 213 5.22 0.56 11.25
C ALA A 213 5.76 0.54 9.82
N THR A 214 6.83 1.30 9.53
CA THR A 214 7.47 1.32 8.21
C THR A 214 8.16 0.01 7.90
N LEU A 215 8.88 -0.58 8.86
CA LEU A 215 9.51 -1.89 8.71
C LEU A 215 8.47 -3.00 8.53
N PHE A 216 7.40 -2.96 9.32
CA PHE A 216 6.29 -3.91 9.20
C PHE A 216 5.57 -3.78 7.87
N PHE A 217 5.32 -2.56 7.40
CA PHE A 217 4.77 -2.31 6.07
C PHE A 217 5.68 -2.83 4.95
N ALA A 218 7.00 -2.59 5.01
CA ALA A 218 7.94 -3.09 4.02
C ALA A 218 7.94 -4.63 3.97
N TYR A 219 7.82 -5.29 5.13
CA TYR A 219 7.64 -6.73 5.20
C TYR A 219 6.34 -7.20 4.56
N LEU A 220 5.21 -6.58 4.90
CA LEU A 220 3.91 -6.93 4.32
C LEU A 220 3.92 -6.70 2.81
N LEU A 221 4.49 -5.59 2.34
CA LEU A 221 4.60 -5.27 0.92
C LEU A 221 5.41 -6.33 0.17
N THR A 222 6.61 -6.66 0.67
CA THR A 222 7.47 -7.67 0.03
C THR A 222 6.85 -9.07 0.05
N THR A 223 6.19 -9.44 1.15
CA THR A 223 5.51 -10.72 1.30
C THR A 223 4.29 -10.82 0.39
N ALA A 224 3.36 -9.85 0.46
CA ALA A 224 2.17 -9.82 -0.37
C ALA A 224 2.52 -9.77 -1.86
N TYR A 225 3.51 -8.95 -2.24
CA TYR A 225 4.01 -8.92 -3.61
C TYR A 225 4.54 -10.29 -4.06
N SER A 226 5.33 -10.96 -3.22
CA SER A 226 5.90 -12.27 -3.55
C SER A 226 4.82 -13.34 -3.69
N VAL A 227 3.83 -13.36 -2.79
CA VAL A 227 2.70 -14.30 -2.84
C VAL A 227 1.89 -14.07 -4.13
N TRP A 228 1.48 -12.84 -4.42
CA TRP A 228 0.65 -12.57 -5.60
C TRP A 228 1.41 -12.80 -6.91
N SER A 229 2.71 -12.49 -6.94
CA SER A 229 3.55 -12.81 -8.11
C SER A 229 3.73 -14.31 -8.32
N LEU A 230 3.68 -15.12 -7.25
CA LEU A 230 3.72 -16.58 -7.35
C LEU A 230 2.38 -17.14 -7.81
N GLU A 231 1.26 -16.59 -7.32
CA GLU A 231 -0.09 -16.94 -7.79
C GLU A 231 -0.21 -16.71 -9.31
N ASP A 232 0.21 -15.54 -9.80
CA ASP A 232 0.24 -15.23 -11.24
C ASP A 232 1.04 -16.26 -12.05
N ARG A 233 2.20 -16.68 -11.52
CA ARG A 233 3.07 -17.68 -12.18
C ARG A 233 2.43 -19.07 -12.17
N VAL A 234 1.78 -19.45 -11.07
CA VAL A 234 1.08 -20.73 -10.96
C VAL A 234 -0.09 -20.79 -11.94
N GLU A 235 -0.89 -19.72 -12.02
CA GLU A 235 -2.00 -19.63 -12.98
C GLU A 235 -1.51 -19.74 -14.42
N ALA A 236 -0.43 -19.03 -14.77
CA ALA A 236 0.17 -19.12 -16.11
C ALA A 236 0.66 -20.54 -16.46
N LEU A 237 1.22 -21.26 -15.48
CA LEU A 237 1.67 -22.65 -15.66
C LEU A 237 0.49 -23.62 -15.81
N ILE A 238 -0.58 -23.45 -15.02
CA ILE A 238 -1.80 -24.26 -15.12
C ILE A 238 -2.43 -24.08 -16.50
N TYR A 239 -2.57 -22.82 -16.95
CA TYR A 239 -3.09 -22.50 -18.27
C TYR A 239 -2.28 -23.19 -19.39
N ARG A 240 -0.95 -23.06 -19.35
CA ARG A 240 -0.06 -23.69 -20.35
C ARG A 240 -0.14 -25.22 -20.34
N LYS A 241 -0.32 -25.84 -19.18
CA LYS A 241 -0.49 -27.29 -19.05
C LYS A 241 -1.84 -27.76 -19.61
N GLY A 242 -2.89 -26.97 -19.42
CA GLY A 242 -4.23 -27.23 -19.98
C GLY A 242 -4.22 -27.26 -21.51
N GLU A 243 -3.62 -26.26 -22.15
CA GLU A 243 -3.50 -26.22 -23.63
C GLU A 243 -2.61 -27.36 -24.19
N GLY A 244 -1.62 -27.82 -23.42
CA GLY A 244 -0.76 -28.93 -23.82
C GLY A 244 -1.40 -30.32 -23.72
N GLY A 245 -2.51 -30.46 -22.98
CA GLY A 245 -3.23 -31.72 -22.79
C GLY A 245 -4.21 -32.06 -23.90
N GLU A 246 -4.91 -31.07 -24.44
CA GLU A 246 -5.94 -31.28 -25.48
C GLU A 246 -5.36 -31.52 -26.88
N GLY A 247 -4.11 -31.13 -27.14
CA GLY A 247 -3.43 -31.34 -28.43
C GLY A 247 -2.82 -32.74 -28.64
N GLY A 248 -2.82 -33.60 -27.61
CA GLY A 248 -2.14 -34.90 -27.63
C GLY A 248 -3.02 -36.10 -28.01
N GLU A 249 -4.35 -35.97 -27.99
CA GLU A 249 -5.26 -37.13 -28.06
C GLU A 249 -5.91 -37.38 -29.43
N VAL A 250 -5.59 -36.58 -30.47
CA VAL A 250 -6.25 -36.71 -31.80
C VAL A 250 -5.30 -37.20 -32.93
N ARG A 251 -4.15 -37.79 -32.59
CA ARG A 251 -3.27 -38.44 -33.58
C ARG A 251 -3.04 -39.90 -33.24
N GLY A 252 -4.08 -40.71 -33.39
CA GLY A 252 -3.98 -42.12 -33.04
C GLY A 252 -4.96 -43.09 -33.70
N GLU A 253 -5.80 -42.71 -34.67
CA GLU A 253 -6.59 -43.71 -35.41
C GLU A 253 -6.64 -43.38 -36.90
N GLY A 254 -5.65 -43.91 -37.62
CA GLY A 254 -5.65 -44.05 -39.06
C GLY A 254 -5.06 -45.41 -39.43
N GLY A 255 -5.93 -46.34 -39.82
CA GLY A 255 -5.61 -47.42 -40.75
C GLY A 255 -5.19 -48.76 -40.14
N ALA A 256 -6.15 -49.68 -40.03
CA ALA A 256 -6.06 -51.04 -40.54
C ALA A 256 -7.40 -51.76 -40.29
N VAL A 257 -8.23 -51.90 -41.32
CA VAL A 257 -8.82 -53.13 -41.89
C VAL A 257 -9.71 -52.70 -43.06
#